data_AF-A0AAU4L2P7-F1
#
_entry.id   AF-A0AAU4L2P7-F1
#
_cell.length_a   1.000
_cell.length_b   1.000
_cell.length_c   1.000
_cell.angle_alpha   90.00
_cell.angle_beta   90.00
_cell.angle_gamma   90.00
#
_symmetry.space_group_name_H-M   'P 1'
#
loop_
_entity.id
_entity.type
_entity.pdbx_description
1 polymer ?
#
loop_
_entity_poly.entity_id
_entity_poly.type
_entity_poly.pdbx_seq_one_letter_code
_entity_poly.pdbx_strand_id
1 'polypeptide(L)'
;MAAKKAYAGRPGGPMQKLIDFRKAYVNELLDAILAGYLGAERRAVGGTKETSDYDVTLKGGRGTWAAMKEFNTVFRSVWGKESGVVFDTNVYVGTIPKPESSQESWRERARATPEWQYAQEAASLSKIRRFMDTREWNQYTTQVADGIMGPSPAAQRTSGTRFTQVMRARGAFSVAGAMYDAYTRSVARILASEGHSRMHAQSDDDFVHSMEHCDENAVMRARNILYAIHTRGVQDAERPYLEHGTSPQSQGAWRSPAGISQLNSQSLLYAMEAYHSAGAVFDVVYGQQAKEIRDSDLILSDYVQSFNEQVGDTLKDLRHYEEDPGKAFYQSAKYVQRMTLAAGQILERRKVTLDPEAHALLARLSELSAEKGILLRLRGGEDAEFARMLDKEKSAKAVACTEEILGTRSLRDFRRSLLQLAAAVHVLHYTQV
;
A
#
# COMPACT_ATOMS: atom_id res chain seq x y z
N MET A 1 -18.49 9.85 -6.69
CA MET A 1 -17.52 10.00 -7.82
C MET A 1 -18.12 10.52 -9.13
N ALA A 2 -19.34 10.13 -9.57
CA ALA A 2 -19.90 10.60 -10.86
C ALA A 2 -20.03 12.14 -10.97
N ALA A 3 -20.41 12.82 -9.87
CA ALA A 3 -20.42 14.28 -9.81
C ALA A 3 -19.01 14.91 -9.90
N LYS A 4 -17.97 14.24 -9.39
CA LYS A 4 -16.57 14.73 -9.40
C LYS A 4 -16.09 14.95 -10.85
N LYS A 5 -16.40 14.00 -11.75
CA LYS A 5 -15.99 14.05 -13.17
C LYS A 5 -16.84 14.98 -14.04
N ALA A 6 -18.14 15.13 -13.79
CA ALA A 6 -19.01 15.98 -14.62
C ALA A 6 -18.63 17.48 -14.57
N TYR A 7 -17.97 17.90 -13.48
CA TYR A 7 -17.55 19.28 -13.26
C TYR A 7 -16.03 19.47 -13.28
N ALA A 8 -15.26 18.38 -13.41
CA ALA A 8 -13.81 18.38 -13.57
C ALA A 8 -13.40 18.92 -14.96
N GLY A 9 -12.37 19.76 -15.02
CA GLY A 9 -11.70 20.19 -16.25
C GLY A 9 -12.14 21.53 -16.79
N ARG A 10 -13.04 22.24 -16.09
CA ARG A 10 -13.39 23.64 -16.38
C ARG A 10 -12.68 24.54 -15.38
N PRO A 11 -11.65 25.31 -15.78
CA PRO A 11 -11.05 26.32 -14.91
C PRO A 11 -12.12 27.23 -14.31
N GLY A 12 -12.14 27.38 -12.99
CA GLY A 12 -13.17 28.15 -12.27
C GLY A 12 -14.56 27.48 -12.20
N GLY A 13 -14.70 26.25 -12.68
CA GLY A 13 -15.92 25.45 -12.57
C GLY A 13 -16.18 24.98 -11.13
N PRO A 14 -17.41 24.47 -10.84
CA PRO A 14 -17.79 24.05 -9.49
C PRO A 14 -16.84 23.03 -8.84
N MET A 15 -16.26 22.11 -9.62
CA MET A 15 -15.32 21.11 -9.08
C MET A 15 -14.00 21.75 -8.67
N GLN A 16 -13.42 22.59 -9.52
CA GLN A 16 -12.19 23.30 -9.20
C GLN A 16 -12.39 24.16 -7.94
N LYS A 17 -13.53 24.86 -7.82
CA LYS A 17 -13.89 25.60 -6.60
C LYS A 17 -13.97 24.71 -5.36
N LEU A 18 -14.54 23.51 -5.46
CA LEU A 18 -14.58 22.55 -4.36
C LEU A 18 -13.18 22.05 -3.97
N ILE A 19 -12.31 21.80 -4.95
CA ILE A 19 -10.93 21.38 -4.74
C ILE A 19 -10.12 22.49 -4.08
N ASP A 20 -10.26 23.72 -4.57
CA ASP A 20 -9.60 24.90 -4.02
C ASP A 20 -10.08 25.15 -2.59
N PHE A 21 -11.39 25.06 -2.34
CA PHE A 21 -11.97 25.17 -1.01
C PHE A 21 -11.43 24.08 -0.06
N ARG A 22 -11.46 22.81 -0.48
CA ARG A 22 -10.90 21.68 0.28
C ARG A 22 -9.46 21.96 0.67
N LYS A 23 -8.63 22.32 -0.31
CA LYS A 23 -7.21 22.57 -0.11
C LYS A 23 -6.97 23.76 0.80
N ALA A 24 -7.69 24.87 0.61
CA ALA A 24 -7.60 26.05 1.46
C ALA A 24 -7.97 25.71 2.90
N TYR A 25 -9.15 25.10 3.11
CA TYR A 25 -9.65 24.73 4.44
C TYR A 25 -8.68 23.81 5.18
N VAL A 26 -8.21 22.73 4.55
CA VAL A 26 -7.29 21.78 5.18
C VAL A 26 -5.96 22.44 5.51
N ASN A 27 -5.42 23.27 4.61
CA ASN A 27 -4.15 23.97 4.85
C ASN A 27 -4.26 25.00 5.96
N GLU A 28 -5.29 25.83 5.96
CA GLU A 28 -5.52 26.83 7.01
C GLU A 28 -5.71 26.17 8.38
N LEU A 29 -6.48 25.08 8.45
CA LEU A 29 -6.67 24.33 9.69
C LEU A 29 -5.34 23.71 10.18
N LEU A 30 -4.57 23.10 9.29
CA LEU A 30 -3.26 22.55 9.64
C LEU A 30 -2.27 23.64 10.06
N ASP A 31 -2.22 24.77 9.35
CA ASP A 31 -1.32 25.88 9.68
C ASP A 31 -1.65 26.46 11.06
N ALA A 32 -2.93 26.59 11.40
CA ALA A 32 -3.39 27.01 12.73
C ALA A 32 -2.98 26.02 13.83
N ILE A 33 -3.12 24.71 13.59
CA ILE A 33 -2.72 23.67 14.54
C ILE A 33 -1.20 23.64 14.69
N LEU A 34 -0.45 23.61 13.58
CA LEU A 34 1.01 23.50 13.56
C LEU A 34 1.71 24.69 14.22
N ALA A 35 1.07 25.85 14.31
CA ALA A 35 1.57 26.98 15.10
C ALA A 35 1.82 26.61 16.58
N GLY A 36 1.12 25.60 17.12
CA GLY A 36 1.32 25.06 18.46
C GLY A 36 2.42 23.98 18.57
N TYR A 37 2.98 23.49 17.45
CA TYR A 37 3.92 22.37 17.41
C TYR A 37 5.26 22.79 16.79
N LEU A 38 6.19 23.22 17.65
CA LEU A 38 7.49 23.74 17.21
C LEU A 38 8.25 22.76 16.30
N GLY A 39 8.63 23.25 15.12
CA GLY A 39 9.40 22.53 14.11
C GLY A 39 8.60 21.53 13.27
N ALA A 40 7.29 21.39 13.53
CA ALA A 40 6.41 20.60 12.70
C ALA A 40 5.99 21.41 11.47
N GLU A 41 6.08 20.81 10.29
CA GLU A 41 5.70 21.39 9.01
C GLU A 41 4.81 20.43 8.23
N ARG A 42 3.92 20.95 7.38
CA ARG A 42 3.20 20.13 6.40
C ARG A 42 3.92 20.12 5.07
N ARG A 43 3.94 18.96 4.41
CA ARG A 43 4.30 18.81 3.01
C ARG A 43 3.15 18.13 2.28
N ALA A 44 2.60 18.82 1.28
CA ALA A 44 1.68 18.19 0.35
C ALA A 44 2.49 17.33 -0.62
N VAL A 45 2.24 16.01 -0.62
CA VAL A 45 2.96 15.06 -1.47
C VAL A 45 1.98 14.55 -2.51
N GLY A 46 1.81 15.31 -3.60
CA GLY A 46 0.86 15.00 -4.66
C GLY A 46 -0.47 15.76 -4.55
N GLY A 47 -1.34 15.57 -5.55
CA GLY A 47 -2.69 16.14 -5.56
C GLY A 47 -2.92 17.36 -6.47
N THR A 48 -2.20 17.51 -7.59
CA THR A 48 -2.50 18.59 -8.56
C THR A 48 -3.68 18.27 -9.48
N LYS A 49 -4.08 17.00 -9.59
CA LYS A 49 -5.21 16.58 -10.44
C LYS A 49 -6.52 16.68 -9.67
N GLU A 50 -7.57 17.12 -10.34
CA GLU A 50 -8.88 17.31 -9.73
C GLU A 50 -9.50 16.02 -9.17
N THR A 51 -9.10 14.88 -9.71
CA THR A 51 -9.59 13.56 -9.31
C THR A 51 -8.75 12.92 -8.21
N SER A 52 -7.56 13.42 -7.91
CA SER A 52 -6.68 12.84 -6.89
C SER A 52 -7.07 13.18 -5.46
N ASP A 53 -6.74 12.26 -4.58
CA ASP A 53 -6.79 12.40 -3.13
C ASP A 53 -5.89 13.54 -2.69
N TYR A 54 -6.24 14.18 -1.57
CA TYR A 54 -5.42 15.23 -0.99
C TYR A 54 -4.63 14.70 0.20
N ASP A 55 -3.46 14.16 -0.09
CA ASP A 55 -2.57 13.58 0.91
C ASP A 55 -1.60 14.64 1.46
N VAL A 56 -1.64 14.85 2.76
CA VAL A 56 -0.74 15.78 3.47
C VAL A 56 0.13 14.99 4.42
N THR A 57 1.46 15.15 4.34
CA THR A 57 2.39 14.55 5.28
C THR A 57 2.92 15.61 6.24
N LEU A 58 2.75 15.42 7.54
CA LEU A 58 3.37 16.25 8.58
C LEU A 58 4.79 15.74 8.84
N LYS A 59 5.79 16.62 8.78
CA LYS A 59 7.20 16.28 9.01
C LYS A 59 7.80 17.20 10.07
N GLY A 60 8.94 16.79 10.61
CA GLY A 60 9.69 17.59 11.58
C GLY A 60 9.01 17.69 12.94
N GLY A 61 9.66 18.43 13.84
CA GLY A 61 9.13 18.83 15.14
C GLY A 61 8.90 17.69 16.12
N ARG A 62 8.73 18.06 17.40
CA ARG A 62 8.18 17.13 18.40
C ARG A 62 6.65 17.20 18.30
N GLY A 63 5.98 16.05 18.24
CA GLY A 63 4.53 15.98 18.38
C GLY A 63 3.72 16.06 17.09
N THR A 64 4.28 15.74 15.92
CA THR A 64 3.48 15.64 14.67
C THR A 64 2.35 14.60 14.75
N TRP A 65 2.50 13.53 15.55
CA TRP A 65 1.37 12.62 15.85
C TRP A 65 0.24 13.33 16.63
N ALA A 66 0.58 14.25 17.53
CA ALA A 66 -0.38 15.00 18.32
C ALA A 66 -1.07 16.06 17.45
N ALA A 67 -0.32 16.75 16.59
CA ALA A 67 -0.88 17.67 15.60
C ALA A 67 -1.87 16.96 14.65
N MET A 68 -1.52 15.78 14.14
CA MET A 68 -2.44 14.97 13.33
C MET A 68 -3.70 14.56 14.11
N LYS A 69 -3.55 14.14 15.36
CA LYS A 69 -4.69 13.78 16.23
C LYS A 69 -5.60 14.99 16.48
N GLU A 70 -5.01 16.16 16.70
CA GLU A 70 -5.73 17.41 16.89
C GLU A 70 -6.48 17.80 15.61
N PHE A 71 -5.84 17.70 14.44
CA PHE A 71 -6.48 17.91 13.14
C PHE A 71 -7.72 17.04 12.98
N ASN A 72 -7.61 15.72 13.20
CA ASN A 72 -8.76 14.81 13.09
C ASN A 72 -9.87 15.16 14.10
N THR A 73 -9.51 15.65 15.29
CA THR A 73 -10.47 16.03 16.32
C THR A 73 -11.23 17.30 15.94
N VAL A 74 -10.52 18.35 15.52
CA VAL A 74 -11.11 19.62 15.11
C VAL A 74 -11.90 19.47 13.81
N PHE A 75 -11.38 18.73 12.83
CA PHE A 75 -12.10 18.47 11.59
C PHE A 75 -13.44 17.75 11.88
N ARG A 76 -13.42 16.72 12.72
CA ARG A 76 -14.63 15.97 13.09
C ARG A 76 -15.63 16.83 13.86
N SER A 77 -15.19 17.74 14.73
CA SER A 77 -16.12 18.60 15.47
C SER A 77 -16.87 19.57 14.56
N VAL A 78 -16.27 19.99 13.43
CA VAL A 78 -16.89 20.87 12.44
C VAL A 78 -17.77 20.10 11.45
N TRP A 79 -17.28 18.97 10.92
CA TRP A 79 -17.94 18.25 9.82
C TRP A 79 -18.79 17.05 10.26
N GLY A 80 -18.68 16.63 11.52
CA GLY A 80 -19.32 15.42 12.04
C GLY A 80 -18.76 14.10 11.47
N LYS A 81 -17.72 14.17 10.61
CA LYS A 81 -17.13 13.05 9.87
C LYS A 81 -15.62 13.23 9.72
N GLU A 82 -14.93 12.15 9.35
CA GLU A 82 -13.49 12.15 9.06
C GLU A 82 -13.17 12.84 7.73
N SER A 83 -11.98 13.45 7.62
CA SER A 83 -11.56 14.19 6.43
C SER A 83 -11.45 13.33 5.16
N GLY A 84 -11.13 12.05 5.30
CA GLY A 84 -11.11 11.12 4.15
C GLY A 84 -12.51 10.87 3.59
N VAL A 85 -13.55 10.85 4.43
CA VAL A 85 -14.95 10.68 3.97
C VAL A 85 -15.49 11.97 3.36
N VAL A 86 -15.21 13.12 3.98
CA VAL A 86 -15.76 14.41 3.54
C VAL A 86 -15.03 14.95 2.32
N PHE A 87 -13.70 14.87 2.32
CA PHE A 87 -12.85 15.56 1.37
C PHE A 87 -11.88 14.66 0.61
N ASP A 88 -11.85 13.36 0.86
CA ASP A 88 -10.85 12.48 0.25
C ASP A 88 -9.43 12.95 0.64
N THR A 89 -9.30 13.43 1.89
CA THR A 89 -8.07 14.02 2.45
C THR A 89 -7.53 13.13 3.56
N ASN A 90 -6.27 12.70 3.41
CA ASN A 90 -5.54 11.97 4.44
C ASN A 90 -4.40 12.81 5.01
N VAL A 91 -4.24 12.79 6.32
CA VAL A 91 -3.10 13.42 7.00
C VAL A 91 -2.21 12.33 7.58
N TYR A 92 -0.99 12.26 7.09
CA TYR A 92 0.04 11.32 7.53
C TYR A 92 1.06 12.02 8.42
N VAL A 93 1.76 11.25 9.24
CA VAL A 93 2.99 11.71 9.89
C VAL A 93 4.14 11.07 9.12
N GLY A 94 5.15 11.88 8.78
CA GLY A 94 6.29 11.47 7.99
C GLY A 94 7.16 10.51 8.77
N THR A 95 6.89 9.23 8.60
CA THR A 95 7.63 8.15 9.26
C THR A 95 8.60 7.43 8.33
N ILE A 96 8.49 7.62 7.01
CA ILE A 96 9.47 7.17 6.02
C ILE A 96 10.14 8.41 5.46
N PRO A 97 11.29 8.83 6.01
CA PRO A 97 11.87 10.09 5.60
C PRO A 97 12.60 9.94 4.25
N LYS A 98 12.74 11.05 3.51
CA LYS A 98 13.46 11.12 2.23
C LYS A 98 14.94 10.81 2.49
N PRO A 99 15.71 10.11 1.62
CA PRO A 99 17.16 10.08 1.75
C PRO A 99 17.69 11.52 1.74
N GLU A 100 17.99 12.03 2.92
CA GLU A 100 18.73 13.27 3.11
C GLU A 100 20.09 12.84 3.64
N SER A 101 21.16 13.49 3.17
CA SER A 101 22.55 13.05 3.35
C SER A 101 22.99 12.81 4.80
N SER A 102 22.29 13.38 5.79
CA SER A 102 22.57 13.18 7.21
C SER A 102 21.78 12.03 7.86
N GLN A 103 20.60 11.68 7.34
CA GLN A 103 19.77 10.54 7.80
C GLN A 103 20.11 9.23 7.07
N GLU A 104 20.89 9.30 5.99
CA GLU A 104 21.35 8.12 5.23
C GLU A 104 22.05 7.09 6.11
N SER A 105 22.93 7.50 7.02
CA SER A 105 23.80 6.56 7.74
C SER A 105 23.04 5.51 8.57
N TRP A 106 21.91 5.87 9.22
CA TRP A 106 21.16 4.90 10.01
C TRP A 106 20.20 4.09 9.14
N ARG A 107 19.73 4.64 8.01
CA ARG A 107 18.87 3.90 7.08
C ARG A 107 19.63 2.91 6.24
N GLU A 108 20.83 3.25 5.80
CA GLU A 108 21.76 2.30 5.19
C GLU A 108 22.05 1.16 6.17
N ARG A 109 22.32 1.50 7.44
CA ARG A 109 22.48 0.50 8.50
C ARG A 109 21.22 -0.33 8.73
N ALA A 110 20.03 0.27 8.71
CA ALA A 110 18.77 -0.43 8.92
C ALA A 110 18.43 -1.33 7.73
N ARG A 111 18.52 -0.82 6.49
CA ARG A 111 18.36 -1.60 5.25
C ARG A 111 19.37 -2.74 5.17
N ALA A 112 20.53 -2.61 5.80
CA ALA A 112 21.55 -3.65 5.85
C ALA A 112 21.20 -4.80 6.81
N THR A 113 20.21 -4.68 7.71
CA THR A 113 19.87 -5.79 8.62
C THR A 113 18.83 -6.73 8.00
N PRO A 114 19.02 -8.07 8.09
CA PRO A 114 18.02 -9.04 7.65
C PRO A 114 16.66 -8.86 8.34
N GLU A 115 16.64 -8.47 9.61
CA GLU A 115 15.42 -8.28 10.39
C GLU A 115 14.58 -7.12 9.86
N TRP A 116 15.22 -6.03 9.43
CA TRP A 116 14.53 -4.90 8.79
C TRP A 116 13.88 -5.34 7.48
N GLN A 117 14.66 -6.00 6.60
CA GLN A 117 14.16 -6.45 5.31
C GLN A 117 12.97 -7.39 5.48
N TYR A 118 13.07 -8.33 6.43
CA TYR A 118 12.00 -9.26 6.76
C TYR A 118 10.75 -8.57 7.30
N ALA A 119 10.89 -7.59 8.21
CA ALA A 119 9.75 -6.85 8.74
C ALA A 119 9.04 -6.04 7.65
N GLN A 120 9.79 -5.39 6.77
CA GLN A 120 9.25 -4.61 5.66
C GLN A 120 8.59 -5.50 4.59
N GLU A 121 9.17 -6.67 4.33
CA GLU A 121 8.59 -7.69 3.45
C GLU A 121 7.26 -8.19 4.02
N ALA A 122 7.21 -8.58 5.30
CA ALA A 122 5.96 -8.99 5.95
C ALA A 122 4.89 -7.88 5.94
N ALA A 123 5.30 -6.62 6.14
CA ALA A 123 4.41 -5.47 6.04
C ALA A 123 3.83 -5.32 4.63
N SER A 124 4.64 -5.45 3.59
CA SER A 124 4.17 -5.42 2.20
C SER A 124 3.24 -6.59 1.87
N LEU A 125 3.54 -7.81 2.34
CA LEU A 125 2.71 -9.01 2.16
C LEU A 125 1.37 -8.90 2.89
N SER A 126 1.31 -8.21 4.03
CA SER A 126 0.05 -7.98 4.76
C SER A 126 -0.98 -7.22 3.91
N LYS A 127 -0.52 -6.44 2.93
CA LYS A 127 -1.38 -5.72 1.98
C LYS A 127 -2.05 -6.67 0.99
N ILE A 128 -1.37 -7.75 0.59
CA ILE A 128 -1.99 -8.83 -0.21
C ILE A 128 -3.01 -9.58 0.66
N ARG A 129 -2.61 -9.99 1.88
CA ARG A 129 -3.47 -10.69 2.85
C ARG A 129 -4.77 -9.95 3.12
N ARG A 130 -4.73 -8.61 3.19
CA ARG A 130 -5.89 -7.74 3.43
C ARG A 130 -7.04 -7.96 2.45
N PHE A 131 -6.74 -8.34 1.21
CA PHE A 131 -7.72 -8.51 0.14
C PHE A 131 -8.00 -9.97 -0.20
N MET A 132 -7.60 -10.90 0.66
CA MET A 132 -7.90 -12.33 0.57
C MET A 132 -8.69 -12.75 1.81
N ASP A 133 -9.64 -13.66 1.65
CA ASP A 133 -10.18 -14.38 2.81
C ASP A 133 -9.14 -15.38 3.35
N THR A 134 -9.40 -15.96 4.53
CA THR A 134 -8.47 -16.91 5.15
C THR A 134 -8.19 -18.13 4.28
N ARG A 135 -9.20 -18.63 3.55
CA ARG A 135 -9.05 -19.80 2.67
C ARG A 135 -8.15 -19.48 1.48
N GLU A 136 -8.38 -18.36 0.80
CA GLU A 136 -7.61 -17.91 -0.34
C GLU A 136 -6.16 -17.60 0.06
N TRP A 137 -5.94 -16.96 1.21
CA TRP A 137 -4.60 -16.73 1.74
C TRP A 137 -3.85 -18.05 2.01
N ASN A 138 -4.51 -19.02 2.64
CA ASN A 138 -3.91 -20.32 2.88
C ASN A 138 -3.58 -21.04 1.57
N GLN A 139 -4.48 -21.02 0.59
CA GLN A 139 -4.22 -21.59 -0.74
C GLN A 139 -3.03 -20.91 -1.43
N TYR A 140 -2.98 -19.59 -1.41
CA TYR A 140 -1.89 -18.81 -1.99
C TYR A 140 -0.53 -19.16 -1.36
N THR A 141 -0.45 -19.15 -0.04
CA THR A 141 0.79 -19.43 0.69
C THR A 141 1.24 -20.89 0.54
N THR A 142 0.30 -21.84 0.47
CA THR A 142 0.58 -23.23 0.12
C THR A 142 1.12 -23.35 -1.30
N GLN A 143 0.51 -22.67 -2.28
CA GLN A 143 0.98 -22.67 -3.67
C GLN A 143 2.44 -22.19 -3.78
N VAL A 144 2.81 -21.12 -3.06
CA VAL A 144 4.21 -20.65 -3.04
C VAL A 144 5.13 -21.69 -2.39
N ALA A 145 4.75 -22.25 -1.24
CA ALA A 145 5.55 -23.27 -0.56
C ALA A 145 5.76 -24.52 -1.43
N ASP A 146 4.71 -24.99 -2.10
CA ASP A 146 4.75 -26.15 -2.99
C ASP A 146 5.60 -25.86 -4.24
N GLY A 147 5.50 -24.64 -4.78
CA GLY A 147 6.35 -24.19 -5.88
C GLY A 147 7.84 -24.17 -5.54
N ILE A 148 8.22 -23.79 -4.31
CA ILE A 148 9.60 -23.84 -3.82
C ILE A 148 10.08 -25.30 -3.70
N MET A 149 9.21 -26.21 -3.23
CA MET A 149 9.55 -27.63 -3.12
C MET A 149 9.73 -28.29 -4.48
N GLY A 150 8.93 -27.88 -5.48
CA GLY A 150 8.92 -28.42 -6.83
C GLY A 150 8.29 -29.84 -6.91
N PRO A 151 8.07 -30.36 -8.12
CA PRO A 151 7.28 -31.58 -8.34
C PRO A 151 8.01 -32.91 -8.06
N SER A 152 9.32 -32.91 -7.79
CA SER A 152 10.12 -34.15 -7.79
C SER A 152 10.39 -34.72 -6.38
N PRO A 153 10.03 -35.99 -6.11
CA PRO A 153 10.43 -36.71 -4.89
C PRO A 153 11.95 -36.82 -4.72
N ALA A 154 12.73 -36.78 -5.80
CA ALA A 154 14.20 -36.79 -5.72
C ALA A 154 14.76 -35.48 -5.15
N ALA A 155 14.06 -34.36 -5.32
CA ALA A 155 14.43 -33.07 -4.74
C ALA A 155 14.21 -33.00 -3.22
N GLN A 156 13.47 -33.96 -2.65
CA GLN A 156 13.35 -34.11 -1.20
C GLN A 156 14.65 -34.62 -0.55
N ARG A 157 15.63 -35.12 -1.31
CA ARG A 157 16.93 -35.57 -0.77
C ARG A 157 17.95 -34.44 -0.60
N THR A 158 17.82 -33.33 -1.33
CA THR A 158 18.49 -32.03 -1.07
C THR A 158 17.73 -31.19 -0.02
N SER A 159 17.05 -31.87 0.93
CA SER A 159 16.01 -31.31 1.81
C SER A 159 16.44 -30.07 2.57
N GLY A 160 17.69 -29.95 3.01
CA GLY A 160 18.13 -28.87 3.90
C GLY A 160 17.87 -27.46 3.35
N THR A 161 18.29 -27.18 2.11
CA THR A 161 18.19 -25.84 1.53
C THR A 161 16.76 -25.48 1.17
N ARG A 162 16.05 -26.35 0.44
CA ARG A 162 14.65 -26.08 0.03
C ARG A 162 13.72 -26.01 1.23
N PHE A 163 13.91 -26.87 2.23
CA PHE A 163 13.15 -26.78 3.48
C PHE A 163 13.38 -25.44 4.18
N THR A 164 14.63 -24.98 4.27
CA THR A 164 14.95 -23.66 4.85
C THR A 164 14.27 -22.52 4.07
N GLN A 165 14.25 -22.60 2.73
CA GLN A 165 13.57 -21.62 1.87
C GLN A 165 12.05 -21.62 2.07
N VAL A 166 11.43 -22.80 2.16
CA VAL A 166 10.00 -22.93 2.50
C VAL A 166 9.70 -22.37 3.88
N MET A 167 10.55 -22.66 4.89
CA MET A 167 10.37 -22.15 6.24
C MET A 167 10.52 -20.63 6.30
N ARG A 168 11.46 -20.05 5.52
CA ARG A 168 11.58 -18.60 5.38
C ARG A 168 10.32 -17.99 4.76
N ALA A 169 9.84 -18.55 3.66
CA ALA A 169 8.62 -18.08 2.98
C ALA A 169 7.40 -18.15 3.92
N ARG A 170 7.18 -19.32 4.54
CA ARG A 170 6.11 -19.53 5.53
C ARG A 170 6.21 -18.59 6.72
N GLY A 171 7.43 -18.31 7.19
CA GLY A 171 7.67 -17.32 8.22
C GLY A 171 7.14 -15.94 7.81
N ALA A 172 7.57 -15.44 6.65
CA ALA A 172 7.17 -14.11 6.16
C ALA A 172 5.64 -14.02 5.98
N PHE A 173 5.02 -15.03 5.37
CA PHE A 173 3.58 -15.10 5.20
C PHE A 173 2.82 -15.22 6.53
N SER A 174 3.34 -15.99 7.49
CA SER A 174 2.72 -16.12 8.82
C SER A 174 2.75 -14.79 9.57
N VAL A 175 3.85 -14.04 9.50
CA VAL A 175 3.96 -12.71 10.12
C VAL A 175 3.01 -11.73 9.44
N ALA A 176 2.93 -11.74 8.10
CA ALA A 176 2.00 -10.91 7.34
C ALA A 176 0.53 -11.19 7.71
N GLY A 177 0.16 -12.47 7.85
CA GLY A 177 -1.14 -12.90 8.35
C GLY A 177 -1.43 -12.36 9.75
N ALA A 178 -0.53 -12.61 10.69
CA ALA A 178 -0.67 -12.13 12.07
C ALA A 178 -0.75 -10.60 12.18
N MET A 179 -0.01 -9.86 11.33
CA MET A 179 -0.09 -8.40 11.26
C MET A 179 -1.49 -7.93 10.84
N TYR A 180 -2.08 -8.56 9.81
CA TYR A 180 -3.43 -8.22 9.38
C TYR A 180 -4.49 -8.61 10.43
N ASP A 181 -4.39 -9.79 11.03
CA ASP A 181 -5.34 -10.22 12.05
C ASP A 181 -5.25 -9.33 13.31
N ALA A 182 -4.06 -8.83 13.66
CA ALA A 182 -3.90 -7.85 14.73
C ALA A 182 -4.54 -6.49 14.39
N TYR A 183 -4.42 -6.07 13.12
CA TYR A 183 -5.08 -4.87 12.59
C TYR A 183 -6.60 -4.98 12.71
N THR A 184 -7.20 -6.08 12.22
CA THR A 184 -8.66 -6.27 12.23
C THR A 184 -9.20 -6.27 13.66
N ARG A 185 -8.58 -7.04 14.57
CA ARG A 185 -8.97 -7.06 15.99
C ARG A 185 -8.87 -5.69 16.67
N SER A 186 -7.89 -4.88 16.30
CA SER A 186 -7.71 -3.55 16.88
C SER A 186 -8.79 -2.59 16.40
N VAL A 187 -9.11 -2.60 15.11
CA VAL A 187 -10.23 -1.82 14.54
C VAL A 187 -11.56 -2.27 15.16
N ALA A 188 -11.80 -3.58 15.28
CA ALA A 188 -12.98 -4.16 15.93
C ALA A 188 -13.20 -3.58 17.33
N ARG A 189 -12.12 -3.56 18.13
CA ARG A 189 -12.17 -3.10 19.51
C ARG A 189 -12.56 -1.63 19.61
N ILE A 190 -12.01 -0.77 18.76
CA ILE A 190 -12.36 0.65 18.76
C ILE A 190 -13.82 0.83 18.35
N LEU A 191 -14.25 0.19 17.27
CA LEU A 191 -15.63 0.29 16.82
C LEU A 191 -16.64 -0.21 17.87
N ALA A 192 -16.35 -1.33 18.54
CA ALA A 192 -17.16 -1.84 19.64
C ALA A 192 -17.24 -0.84 20.80
N SER A 193 -16.12 -0.20 21.15
CA SER A 193 -16.07 0.83 22.20
C SER A 193 -16.86 2.10 21.86
N GLU A 194 -17.06 2.37 20.57
CA GLU A 194 -17.85 3.51 20.06
C GLU A 194 -19.34 3.17 19.88
N GLY A 195 -19.80 2.00 20.36
CA GLY A 195 -21.20 1.60 20.31
C GLY A 195 -21.63 0.99 18.96
N HIS A 196 -20.69 0.69 18.07
CA HIS A 196 -20.96 -0.09 16.85
C HIS A 196 -21.01 -1.60 17.14
N SER A 197 -21.69 -1.99 18.23
CA SER A 197 -21.68 -3.34 18.83
C SER A 197 -22.36 -4.43 17.98
N ARG A 198 -23.02 -4.06 16.87
CA ARG A 198 -23.60 -5.05 15.91
C ARG A 198 -22.53 -5.89 15.20
N MET A 199 -21.25 -5.70 15.51
CA MET A 199 -20.11 -6.43 14.97
C MET A 199 -19.59 -7.53 15.91
N HIS A 200 -20.48 -8.23 16.61
CA HIS A 200 -20.13 -9.52 17.22
C HIS A 200 -20.00 -10.57 16.12
N ALA A 201 -18.89 -10.53 15.39
CA ALA A 201 -18.56 -11.55 14.43
C ALA A 201 -18.31 -12.89 15.14
N GLN A 202 -18.84 -13.98 14.59
CA GLN A 202 -18.63 -15.33 15.12
C GLN A 202 -17.25 -15.87 14.75
N SER A 203 -16.60 -15.28 13.73
CA SER A 203 -15.25 -15.59 13.27
C SER A 203 -14.50 -14.33 12.80
N ASP A 204 -13.18 -14.42 12.66
CA ASP A 204 -12.35 -13.32 12.11
C ASP A 204 -12.75 -13.00 10.65
N ASP A 205 -13.17 -14.00 9.87
CA ASP A 205 -13.63 -13.81 8.47
C ASP A 205 -14.97 -13.06 8.41
N ASP A 206 -15.93 -13.41 9.28
CA ASP A 206 -17.19 -12.68 9.41
C ASP A 206 -16.93 -11.22 9.82
N PHE A 207 -15.91 -10.99 10.65
CA PHE A 207 -15.54 -9.65 11.08
C PHE A 207 -15.02 -8.81 9.92
N VAL A 208 -14.09 -9.34 9.12
CA VAL A 208 -13.55 -8.65 7.93
C VAL A 208 -14.69 -8.30 6.97
N HIS A 209 -15.60 -9.23 6.72
CA HIS A 209 -16.76 -8.98 5.87
C HIS A 209 -17.69 -7.92 6.48
N SER A 210 -17.89 -7.95 7.80
CA SER A 210 -18.72 -6.95 8.50
C SER A 210 -18.12 -5.55 8.50
N MET A 211 -16.79 -5.41 8.55
CA MET A 211 -16.12 -4.12 8.45
C MET A 211 -16.36 -3.46 7.10
N GLU A 212 -16.45 -4.24 6.03
CA GLU A 212 -16.66 -3.75 4.67
C GLU A 212 -18.08 -3.23 4.45
N HIS A 213 -19.03 -3.73 5.24
CA HIS A 213 -20.42 -3.30 5.24
C HIS A 213 -20.73 -2.35 6.41
N CYS A 214 -19.71 -1.96 7.18
CA CYS A 214 -19.84 -1.01 8.28
C CYS A 214 -19.94 0.43 7.75
N ASP A 215 -20.31 1.34 8.64
CA ASP A 215 -20.18 2.77 8.38
C ASP A 215 -18.71 3.11 8.11
N GLU A 216 -18.41 3.43 6.84
CA GLU A 216 -17.07 3.79 6.36
C GLU A 216 -16.44 4.89 7.22
N ASN A 217 -17.24 5.85 7.70
CA ASN A 217 -16.76 6.92 8.57
C ASN A 217 -16.31 6.41 9.94
N ALA A 218 -17.03 5.45 10.51
CA ALA A 218 -16.66 4.82 11.78
C ALA A 218 -15.36 4.00 11.62
N VAL A 219 -15.24 3.23 10.54
CA VAL A 219 -14.01 2.47 10.24
C VAL A 219 -12.82 3.41 10.04
N MET A 220 -13.00 4.50 9.29
CA MET A 220 -11.97 5.51 9.09
C MET A 220 -11.56 6.20 10.40
N ARG A 221 -12.52 6.50 11.28
CA ARG A 221 -12.25 7.06 12.61
C ARG A 221 -11.42 6.10 13.46
N ALA A 222 -11.82 4.83 13.51
CA ALA A 222 -11.10 3.80 14.25
C ALA A 222 -9.64 3.67 13.77
N ARG A 223 -9.46 3.68 12.45
CA ARG A 223 -8.15 3.70 11.80
C ARG A 223 -7.32 4.93 12.17
N ASN A 224 -7.89 6.13 12.12
CA ASN A 224 -7.20 7.37 12.49
C ASN A 224 -6.78 7.40 13.97
N ILE A 225 -7.60 6.84 14.87
CA ILE A 225 -7.25 6.69 16.30
C ILE A 225 -6.06 5.74 16.46
N LEU A 226 -6.12 4.56 15.85
CA LEU A 226 -5.06 3.56 15.94
C LEU A 226 -3.77 4.06 15.30
N TYR A 227 -3.87 4.74 14.16
CA TYR A 227 -2.72 5.36 13.50
C TYR A 227 -2.03 6.34 14.44
N ALA A 228 -2.76 7.28 15.07
CA ALA A 228 -2.19 8.22 16.04
C ALA A 228 -1.50 7.52 17.23
N ILE A 229 -2.09 6.44 17.75
CA ILE A 229 -1.50 5.64 18.85
C ILE A 229 -0.18 5.01 18.42
N HIS A 230 -0.16 4.35 17.26
CA HIS A 230 1.03 3.65 16.78
C HIS A 230 2.13 4.62 16.35
N THR A 231 1.79 5.73 15.68
CA THR A 231 2.75 6.78 15.32
C THR A 231 3.39 7.43 16.55
N ARG A 232 2.62 7.63 17.63
CA ARG A 232 3.21 8.05 18.91
C ARG A 232 4.28 7.06 19.38
N GLY A 233 3.97 5.76 19.34
CA GLY A 233 4.92 4.70 19.70
C GLY A 233 6.20 4.74 18.86
N VAL A 234 6.09 5.03 17.56
CA VAL A 234 7.25 5.24 16.66
C VAL A 234 8.09 6.44 17.14
N GLN A 235 7.48 7.61 17.35
CA GLN A 235 8.21 8.81 17.78
C GLN A 235 8.86 8.66 19.16
N ASP A 236 8.17 7.96 20.08
CA ASP A 236 8.72 7.65 21.40
C ASP A 236 9.94 6.71 21.31
N ALA A 237 9.95 5.78 20.33
CA ALA A 237 11.07 4.89 20.06
C ALA A 237 12.23 5.58 19.30
N GLU A 238 11.94 6.55 18.43
CA GLU A 238 12.93 7.34 17.69
C GLU A 238 13.62 8.40 18.57
N ARG A 239 12.94 8.91 19.60
CA ARG A 239 13.43 10.01 20.45
C ARG A 239 14.89 9.83 20.93
N PRO A 240 15.33 8.68 21.47
CA PRO A 240 16.71 8.51 21.92
C PRO A 240 17.74 8.75 20.81
N TYR A 241 17.46 8.34 19.58
CA TYR A 241 18.35 8.53 18.43
C TYR A 241 18.47 10.00 18.03
N LEU A 242 17.35 10.73 18.04
CA LEU A 242 17.31 12.14 17.70
C LEU A 242 18.01 13.00 18.76
N GLU A 243 17.90 12.64 20.03
CA GLU A 243 18.47 13.42 21.14
C GLU A 243 19.95 13.14 21.41
N HIS A 244 20.42 11.89 21.23
CA HIS A 244 21.74 11.47 21.71
C HIS A 244 22.70 11.08 20.58
N GLY A 245 22.27 11.14 19.31
CA GLY A 245 23.10 10.84 18.13
C GLY A 245 23.71 9.43 18.10
N THR A 246 23.33 8.56 19.03
CA THR A 246 23.94 7.24 19.25
C THR A 246 22.87 6.16 19.32
N SER A 247 23.19 4.99 18.76
CA SER A 247 22.37 3.79 18.92
C SER A 247 22.45 3.35 20.38
N PRO A 248 21.33 3.21 21.11
CA PRO A 248 21.38 2.71 22.47
C PRO A 248 21.82 1.24 22.42
N GLN A 249 23.11 0.97 22.62
CA GLN A 249 23.65 -0.39 22.69
C GLN A 249 23.10 -1.18 23.91
N SER A 250 22.34 -0.53 24.79
CA SER A 250 21.86 -1.07 26.06
C SER A 250 20.34 -1.02 26.28
N GLN A 251 19.54 -0.63 25.28
CA GLN A 251 18.09 -0.52 25.45
C GLN A 251 17.39 -1.52 24.52
N GLY A 252 16.51 -2.38 25.06
CA GLY A 252 16.03 -3.63 24.44
C GLY A 252 15.51 -3.56 23.00
N ALA A 253 15.26 -4.74 22.42
CA ALA A 253 15.05 -4.99 20.98
C ALA A 253 14.15 -3.99 20.21
N TRP A 254 13.12 -3.42 20.84
CA TRP A 254 12.19 -2.45 20.25
C TRP A 254 12.79 -1.07 19.95
N ARG A 255 13.91 -0.73 20.59
CA ARG A 255 14.66 0.51 20.32
C ARG A 255 15.76 0.31 19.30
N SER A 256 15.79 -0.81 18.59
CA SER A 256 16.67 -0.97 17.42
C SER A 256 16.06 -0.30 16.18
N PRO A 257 16.86 0.01 15.14
CA PRO A 257 16.31 0.51 13.87
C PRO A 257 15.28 -0.46 13.26
N ALA A 258 15.49 -1.78 13.40
CA ALA A 258 14.53 -2.79 12.97
C ALA A 258 13.22 -2.75 13.79
N GLY A 259 13.30 -2.53 15.11
CA GLY A 259 12.13 -2.36 15.96
C GLY A 259 11.30 -1.12 15.59
N ILE A 260 11.97 0.02 15.35
CA ILE A 260 11.32 1.25 14.88
C ILE A 260 10.67 1.04 13.51
N SER A 261 11.33 0.33 12.60
CA SER A 261 10.77 -0.12 11.32
C SER A 261 9.43 -0.81 11.47
N GLN A 262 9.39 -1.78 12.37
CA GLN A 262 8.26 -2.65 12.56
C GLN A 262 7.09 -1.85 13.13
N LEU A 263 7.36 -1.00 14.13
CA LEU A 263 6.37 -0.07 14.67
C LEU A 263 5.84 0.88 13.59
N ASN A 264 6.72 1.36 12.72
CA ASN A 264 6.33 2.23 11.62
C ASN A 264 5.41 1.51 10.63
N SER A 265 5.82 0.36 10.11
CA SER A 265 4.99 -0.46 9.22
C SER A 265 3.65 -0.84 9.85
N GLN A 266 3.63 -1.15 11.16
CA GLN A 266 2.39 -1.39 11.90
C GLN A 266 1.51 -0.14 11.96
N SER A 267 2.09 1.05 12.15
CA SER A 267 1.32 2.30 12.10
C SER A 267 0.68 2.50 10.73
N LEU A 268 1.42 2.22 9.66
CA LEU A 268 0.97 2.42 8.28
C LEU A 268 -0.16 1.47 7.87
N LEU A 269 -0.34 0.32 8.52
CA LEU A 269 -1.52 -0.53 8.35
C LEU A 269 -2.82 0.21 8.65
N TYR A 270 -2.79 1.11 9.64
CA TYR A 270 -3.97 1.88 10.04
C TYR A 270 -4.17 3.11 9.16
N ALA A 271 -3.12 3.63 8.53
CA ALA A 271 -3.21 4.77 7.62
C ALA A 271 -4.09 4.45 6.39
N MET A 272 -4.93 5.38 5.94
CA MET A 272 -6.04 5.09 5.02
C MET A 272 -5.61 4.48 3.68
N GLU A 273 -4.54 4.97 3.08
CA GLU A 273 -4.02 4.52 1.77
C GLU A 273 -2.49 4.55 1.67
N ALA A 274 -1.79 4.31 2.77
CA ALA A 274 -0.33 4.38 2.77
C ALA A 274 0.33 3.16 2.10
N TYR A 275 1.58 3.36 1.67
CA TYR A 275 2.49 2.24 1.50
C TYR A 275 2.89 1.71 2.87
N HIS A 276 2.82 0.39 3.08
CA HIS A 276 3.14 -0.25 4.36
C HIS A 276 4.64 -0.53 4.54
N SER A 277 5.40 -0.42 3.44
CA SER A 277 6.81 -0.73 3.36
C SER A 277 7.64 0.42 2.78
N ALA A 278 8.86 0.55 3.26
CA ALA A 278 9.81 1.55 2.81
C ALA A 278 10.22 1.31 1.36
N GLY A 279 10.39 0.05 0.94
CA GLY A 279 10.73 -0.31 -0.43
C GLY A 279 9.71 0.19 -1.45
N ALA A 280 8.41 0.04 -1.17
CA ALA A 280 7.36 0.57 -2.04
C ALA A 280 7.36 2.12 -2.07
N VAL A 281 7.62 2.78 -0.95
CA VAL A 281 7.77 4.26 -0.94
C VAL A 281 8.98 4.69 -1.78
N PHE A 282 10.13 4.02 -1.64
CA PHE A 282 11.32 4.37 -2.40
C PHE A 282 11.08 4.15 -3.90
N ASP A 283 10.70 2.94 -4.31
CA ASP A 283 10.45 2.63 -5.72
C ASP A 283 9.35 3.53 -6.30
N VAL A 284 8.16 3.53 -5.70
CA VAL A 284 6.98 4.15 -6.33
C VAL A 284 6.92 5.66 -6.13
N VAL A 285 7.10 6.15 -4.90
CA VAL A 285 6.96 7.59 -4.62
C VAL A 285 8.22 8.34 -5.04
N TYR A 286 9.39 7.91 -4.58
CA TYR A 286 10.62 8.62 -4.85
C TYR A 286 11.21 8.29 -6.22
N GLY A 287 11.15 7.05 -6.68
CA GLY A 287 11.71 6.62 -7.97
C GLY A 287 10.79 6.97 -9.14
N GLN A 288 9.60 6.41 -9.16
CA GLN A 288 8.72 6.49 -10.33
C GLN A 288 7.94 7.82 -10.43
N GLN A 289 7.43 8.35 -9.31
CA GLN A 289 6.63 9.59 -9.32
C GLN A 289 7.49 10.85 -9.22
N ALA A 290 8.32 10.95 -8.18
CA ALA A 290 9.11 12.15 -7.92
C ALA A 290 10.42 12.20 -8.70
N LYS A 291 10.90 11.05 -9.22
CA LYS A 291 12.19 10.91 -9.93
C LYS A 291 13.37 11.46 -9.13
N GLU A 292 13.30 11.32 -7.81
CA GLU A 292 14.29 11.81 -6.85
C GLU A 292 15.36 10.77 -6.50
N ILE A 293 15.10 9.49 -6.75
CA ILE A 293 16.08 8.41 -6.60
C ILE A 293 16.22 7.63 -7.91
N ARG A 294 17.40 7.08 -8.16
CA ARG A 294 17.67 6.26 -9.35
C ARG A 294 17.52 4.79 -9.00
N ASP A 295 17.32 3.95 -10.02
CA ASP A 295 17.26 2.50 -9.84
C ASP A 295 18.53 1.95 -9.15
N SER A 296 19.70 2.52 -9.42
CA SER A 296 20.96 2.13 -8.76
C SER A 296 20.95 2.30 -7.24
N ASP A 297 20.06 3.15 -6.72
CA ASP A 297 19.97 3.49 -5.30
C ASP A 297 19.01 2.54 -4.54
N LEU A 298 18.31 1.66 -5.26
CA LEU A 298 17.39 0.66 -4.73
C LEU A 298 18.06 -0.72 -4.63
N ILE A 299 17.72 -1.47 -3.59
CA ILE A 299 18.15 -2.86 -3.42
C ILE A 299 17.04 -3.83 -3.85
N LEU A 300 17.39 -5.11 -4.03
CA LEU A 300 16.42 -6.15 -4.42
C LEU A 300 15.19 -6.18 -3.49
N SER A 301 15.42 -6.05 -2.18
CA SER A 301 14.33 -6.06 -1.18
C SER A 301 13.34 -4.92 -1.39
N ASP A 302 13.77 -3.77 -1.92
CA ASP A 302 12.88 -2.64 -2.17
C ASP A 302 11.87 -2.98 -3.27
N TYR A 303 12.32 -3.64 -4.35
CA TYR A 303 11.45 -4.09 -5.44
C TYR A 303 10.52 -5.23 -5.03
N VAL A 304 10.96 -6.14 -4.17
CA VAL A 304 10.08 -7.21 -3.63
C VAL A 304 8.94 -6.62 -2.82
N GLN A 305 9.26 -5.65 -1.96
CA GLN A 305 8.29 -4.92 -1.16
C GLN A 305 7.32 -4.11 -2.05
N SER A 306 7.86 -3.39 -3.04
CA SER A 306 7.06 -2.67 -4.03
C SER A 306 6.11 -3.61 -4.77
N PHE A 307 6.63 -4.72 -5.33
CA PHE A 307 5.86 -5.74 -6.01
C PHE A 307 4.66 -6.21 -5.16
N ASN A 308 4.90 -6.58 -3.91
CA ASN A 308 3.85 -7.05 -2.99
C ASN A 308 2.77 -6.01 -2.76
N GLU A 309 3.17 -4.75 -2.55
CA GLU A 309 2.21 -3.66 -2.35
C GLU A 309 1.37 -3.37 -3.59
N GLN A 310 1.97 -3.45 -4.77
CA GLN A 310 1.25 -3.24 -6.03
C GLN A 310 0.29 -4.39 -6.34
N VAL A 311 0.62 -5.63 -5.95
CA VAL A 311 -0.35 -6.75 -5.96
C VAL A 311 -1.52 -6.41 -5.04
N GLY A 312 -1.25 -6.01 -3.78
CA GLY A 312 -2.30 -5.63 -2.83
C GLY A 312 -3.19 -4.48 -3.32
N ASP A 313 -2.59 -3.39 -3.85
CA ASP A 313 -3.34 -2.26 -4.41
C ASP A 313 -4.13 -2.63 -5.67
N THR A 314 -3.64 -3.58 -6.47
CA THR A 314 -4.41 -4.13 -7.59
C THR A 314 -5.64 -4.88 -7.07
N LEU A 315 -5.48 -5.76 -6.08
CA LEU A 315 -6.60 -6.51 -5.47
C LEU A 315 -7.62 -5.56 -4.82
N LYS A 316 -7.17 -4.45 -4.22
CA LYS A 316 -8.02 -3.37 -3.70
C LYS A 316 -8.95 -2.83 -4.78
N ASP A 317 -8.39 -2.41 -5.93
CA ASP A 317 -9.17 -1.83 -7.02
C ASP A 317 -10.12 -2.85 -7.66
N LEU A 318 -9.69 -4.11 -7.82
CA LEU A 318 -10.56 -5.18 -8.35
C LEU A 318 -11.79 -5.39 -7.47
N ARG A 319 -11.62 -5.32 -6.15
CA ARG A 319 -12.72 -5.44 -5.19
C ARG A 319 -13.60 -4.19 -5.18
N HIS A 320 -13.00 -3.01 -5.10
CA HIS A 320 -13.74 -1.75 -5.00
C HIS A 320 -14.64 -1.49 -6.23
N TYR A 321 -14.25 -2.01 -7.40
CA TYR A 321 -15.03 -1.88 -8.63
C TYR A 321 -15.60 -3.22 -9.12
N GLU A 322 -15.93 -4.15 -8.20
CA GLU A 322 -16.37 -5.50 -8.57
C GLU A 322 -17.67 -5.54 -9.40
N GLU A 323 -18.52 -4.52 -9.26
CA GLU A 323 -19.76 -4.35 -10.02
C GLU A 323 -19.53 -3.93 -11.48
N ASP A 324 -18.34 -3.44 -11.83
CA ASP A 324 -17.99 -2.97 -13.16
C ASP A 324 -16.59 -3.49 -13.56
N PRO A 325 -16.50 -4.68 -14.19
CA PRO A 325 -15.24 -5.31 -14.54
C PRO A 325 -14.29 -4.43 -15.36
N GLY A 326 -14.83 -3.71 -16.35
CA GLY A 326 -14.01 -2.83 -17.18
C GLY A 326 -13.42 -1.67 -16.38
N LYS A 327 -14.20 -1.12 -15.44
CA LYS A 327 -13.71 -0.10 -14.51
C LYS A 327 -12.66 -0.64 -13.55
N ALA A 328 -12.85 -1.82 -12.99
CA ALA A 328 -11.81 -2.51 -12.21
C ALA A 328 -10.52 -2.71 -13.03
N PHE A 329 -10.60 -3.11 -14.30
CA PHE A 329 -9.43 -3.28 -15.17
C PHE A 329 -8.67 -1.96 -15.38
N TYR A 330 -9.33 -0.90 -15.85
CA TYR A 330 -8.59 0.34 -16.13
C TYR A 330 -8.16 1.08 -14.86
N GLN A 331 -8.92 0.98 -13.76
CA GLN A 331 -8.48 1.56 -12.49
C GLN A 331 -7.25 0.81 -11.97
N SER A 332 -7.27 -0.52 -11.92
CA SER A 332 -6.12 -1.27 -11.42
C SER A 332 -4.85 -1.16 -12.28
N ALA A 333 -4.95 -0.75 -13.55
CA ALA A 333 -3.84 -0.73 -14.51
C ALA A 333 -2.57 0.02 -14.04
N LYS A 334 -2.71 1.10 -13.26
CA LYS A 334 -1.56 1.82 -12.67
C LYS A 334 -0.76 0.93 -11.73
N TYR A 335 -1.45 0.13 -10.93
CA TYR A 335 -0.82 -0.78 -9.98
C TYR A 335 -0.25 -2.00 -10.69
N VAL A 336 -0.93 -2.51 -11.74
CA VAL A 336 -0.39 -3.56 -12.60
C VAL A 336 0.93 -3.12 -13.27
N GLN A 337 1.00 -1.89 -13.80
CA GLN A 337 2.23 -1.36 -14.40
C GLN A 337 3.39 -1.35 -13.40
N ARG A 338 3.15 -0.80 -12.21
CA ARG A 338 4.18 -0.71 -11.17
C ARG A 338 4.62 -2.08 -10.69
N MET A 339 3.68 -3.01 -10.58
CA MET A 339 3.93 -4.42 -10.25
C MET A 339 4.82 -5.08 -11.32
N THR A 340 4.54 -4.92 -12.61
CA THR A 340 5.34 -5.54 -13.67
C THR A 340 6.74 -4.92 -13.80
N LEU A 341 6.87 -3.62 -13.57
CA LEU A 341 8.18 -2.94 -13.47
C LEU A 341 9.02 -3.49 -12.30
N ALA A 342 8.43 -3.60 -11.11
CA ALA A 342 9.11 -4.16 -9.95
C ALA A 342 9.50 -5.64 -10.17
N ALA A 343 8.61 -6.44 -10.78
CA ALA A 343 8.92 -7.82 -11.16
C ALA A 343 10.10 -7.90 -12.14
N GLY A 344 10.13 -7.05 -13.16
CA GLY A 344 11.26 -6.95 -14.10
C GLY A 344 12.59 -6.69 -13.39
N GLN A 345 12.60 -5.74 -12.45
CA GLN A 345 13.78 -5.41 -11.64
C GLN A 345 14.23 -6.57 -10.73
N ILE A 346 13.29 -7.33 -10.17
CA ILE A 346 13.61 -8.54 -9.40
C ILE A 346 14.31 -9.58 -10.29
N LEU A 347 13.77 -9.84 -11.48
CA LEU A 347 14.32 -10.83 -12.43
C LEU A 347 15.71 -10.42 -12.93
N GLU A 348 15.87 -9.16 -13.32
CA GLU A 348 17.13 -8.60 -13.82
C GLU A 348 18.25 -8.72 -12.78
N ARG A 349 18.00 -8.26 -11.55
CA ARG A 349 19.00 -8.26 -10.46
C ARG A 349 19.39 -9.65 -10.01
N ARG A 350 18.44 -10.59 -10.06
CA ARG A 350 18.68 -12.00 -9.76
C ARG A 350 19.32 -12.75 -10.94
N LYS A 351 19.30 -12.19 -12.15
CA LYS A 351 19.77 -12.82 -13.40
C LYS A 351 19.08 -14.16 -13.66
N VAL A 352 17.76 -14.18 -13.49
CA VAL A 352 16.92 -15.38 -13.63
C VAL A 352 15.70 -15.08 -14.49
N THR A 353 15.10 -16.14 -15.00
CA THR A 353 13.85 -16.09 -15.76
C THR A 353 12.75 -16.82 -15.00
N LEU A 354 11.51 -16.34 -15.15
CA LEU A 354 10.33 -17.12 -14.77
C LEU A 354 10.21 -18.35 -15.67
N ASP A 355 9.40 -19.32 -15.25
CA ASP A 355 8.95 -20.37 -16.16
C ASP A 355 8.21 -19.77 -17.38
N PRO A 356 8.14 -20.48 -18.52
CA PRO A 356 7.58 -19.91 -19.75
C PRO A 356 6.14 -19.38 -19.61
N GLU A 357 5.31 -20.02 -18.80
CA GLU A 357 3.91 -19.61 -18.61
C GLU A 357 3.83 -18.31 -17.80
N ALA A 358 4.53 -18.25 -16.66
CA ALA A 358 4.59 -17.04 -15.85
C ALA A 358 5.29 -15.88 -16.56
N HIS A 359 6.32 -16.17 -17.37
CA HIS A 359 6.97 -15.15 -18.21
C HIS A 359 6.02 -14.58 -19.26
N ALA A 360 5.28 -15.44 -19.98
CA ALA A 360 4.27 -15.00 -20.94
C ALA A 360 3.13 -14.22 -20.27
N LEU A 361 2.77 -14.58 -19.03
CA LEU A 361 1.78 -13.84 -18.25
C LEU A 361 2.28 -12.45 -17.82
N LEU A 362 3.53 -12.35 -17.35
CA LEU A 362 4.17 -11.08 -17.03
C LEU A 362 4.21 -10.16 -18.26
N ALA A 363 4.58 -10.69 -19.42
CA ALA A 363 4.62 -9.94 -20.68
C ALA A 363 3.24 -9.36 -21.04
N ARG A 364 2.18 -10.18 -20.99
CA ARG A 364 0.81 -9.73 -21.28
C ARG A 364 0.28 -8.70 -20.28
N LEU A 365 0.56 -8.87 -18.99
CA LEU A 365 0.19 -7.88 -17.97
C LEU A 365 0.97 -6.57 -18.16
N SER A 366 2.23 -6.65 -18.58
CA SER A 366 3.05 -5.48 -18.90
C SER A 366 2.52 -4.74 -20.13
N GLU A 367 2.13 -5.47 -21.18
CA GLU A 367 1.50 -4.90 -22.38
C GLU A 367 0.19 -4.18 -22.04
N LEU A 368 -0.68 -4.84 -21.26
CA LEU A 368 -1.97 -4.30 -20.85
C LEU A 368 -1.84 -2.98 -20.06
N SER A 369 -0.75 -2.85 -19.30
CA SER A 369 -0.48 -1.72 -18.40
C SER A 369 0.68 -0.83 -18.86
N ALA A 370 1.13 -0.95 -20.10
CA ALA A 370 2.19 -0.11 -20.65
C ALA A 370 1.80 1.37 -20.59
N GLU A 371 2.78 2.29 -20.54
CA GLU A 371 2.52 3.75 -20.43
C GLU A 371 1.59 4.28 -21.54
N LYS A 372 1.68 3.69 -22.73
CA LYS A 372 0.81 3.98 -23.89
C LYS A 372 -0.32 2.95 -24.07
N GLY A 373 -0.44 2.00 -23.17
CA GLY A 373 -1.47 0.97 -23.14
C GLY A 373 -2.86 1.56 -22.94
N ILE A 374 -3.85 0.90 -23.52
CA ILE A 374 -5.24 1.39 -23.55
C ILE A 374 -5.78 1.60 -22.13
N LEU A 375 -5.49 0.69 -21.19
CA LEU A 375 -6.03 0.78 -19.83
C LEU A 375 -5.53 2.01 -19.06
N LEU A 376 -4.24 2.34 -19.13
CA LEU A 376 -3.72 3.55 -18.47
C LEU A 376 -4.27 4.83 -19.09
N ARG A 377 -4.40 4.85 -20.42
CA ARG A 377 -4.99 6.00 -21.12
C ARG A 377 -6.47 6.18 -20.77
N LEU A 378 -7.23 5.08 -20.64
CA LEU A 378 -8.60 5.08 -20.16
C LEU A 378 -8.72 5.63 -18.72
N ARG A 379 -7.78 5.24 -17.83
CA ARG A 379 -7.71 5.73 -16.45
C ARG A 379 -7.41 7.22 -16.37
N GLY A 380 -6.36 7.66 -17.07
CA GLY A 380 -5.91 9.06 -17.04
C GLY A 380 -6.95 10.00 -17.65
N GLY A 381 -7.63 9.56 -18.71
CA GLY A 381 -8.62 10.38 -19.42
C GLY A 381 -8.01 11.62 -20.07
N GLU A 382 -6.67 11.67 -20.23
CA GLU A 382 -5.93 12.81 -20.77
C GLU A 382 -6.06 12.91 -22.29
N ASP A 383 -6.26 11.78 -22.98
CA ASP A 383 -6.53 11.81 -24.41
C ASP A 383 -7.93 12.35 -24.69
N ALA A 384 -8.04 13.24 -25.67
CA ALA A 384 -9.30 13.83 -26.10
C ALA A 384 -10.37 12.77 -26.47
N GLU A 385 -9.94 11.61 -26.97
CA GLU A 385 -10.81 10.46 -27.23
C GLU A 385 -11.46 9.95 -25.93
N PHE A 386 -10.66 9.67 -24.90
CA PHE A 386 -11.12 9.11 -23.63
C PHE A 386 -11.75 10.13 -22.70
N ALA A 387 -11.40 11.41 -22.82
CA ALA A 387 -12.00 12.49 -22.04
C ALA A 387 -13.52 12.61 -22.28
N ARG A 388 -13.97 12.27 -23.49
CA ARG A 388 -15.38 12.37 -23.92
C ARG A 388 -16.19 11.09 -23.72
N MET A 389 -15.53 9.96 -23.51
CA MET A 389 -16.20 8.67 -23.31
C MET A 389 -16.94 8.62 -21.97
N LEU A 390 -18.16 8.09 -22.00
CA LEU A 390 -18.91 7.73 -20.81
C LEU A 390 -18.23 6.57 -20.08
N ASP A 391 -18.42 6.46 -18.76
CA ASP A 391 -17.80 5.39 -17.96
C ASP A 391 -18.18 3.98 -18.49
N LYS A 392 -19.40 3.81 -19.02
CA LYS A 392 -19.85 2.55 -19.65
C LYS A 392 -19.06 2.21 -20.93
N GLU A 393 -18.73 3.20 -21.74
CA GLU A 393 -17.94 3.02 -22.96
C GLU A 393 -16.48 2.69 -22.62
N LYS A 394 -15.92 3.40 -21.63
CA LYS A 394 -14.58 3.09 -21.08
C LYS A 394 -14.51 1.67 -20.55
N SER A 395 -15.52 1.25 -19.79
CA SER A 395 -15.63 -0.10 -19.26
C SER A 395 -15.66 -1.14 -20.38
N ALA A 396 -16.54 -0.98 -21.38
CA ALA A 396 -16.61 -1.90 -22.51
C ALA A 396 -15.28 -2.01 -23.28
N LYS A 397 -14.60 -0.88 -23.51
CA LYS A 397 -13.28 -0.84 -24.18
C LYS A 397 -12.18 -1.51 -23.33
N ALA A 398 -12.22 -1.34 -22.01
CA ALA A 398 -11.29 -2.01 -21.09
C ALA A 398 -11.49 -3.53 -21.06
N VAL A 399 -12.75 -4.00 -21.07
CA VAL A 399 -13.07 -5.43 -21.15
C VAL A 399 -12.55 -6.03 -22.46
N ALA A 400 -12.81 -5.38 -23.59
CA ALA A 400 -12.36 -5.87 -24.90
C ALA A 400 -10.82 -5.96 -24.97
N CYS A 401 -10.11 -4.93 -24.51
CA CYS A 401 -8.65 -4.92 -24.48
C CYS A 401 -8.08 -6.02 -23.56
N THR A 402 -8.72 -6.26 -22.40
CA THR A 402 -8.31 -7.30 -21.46
C THR A 402 -8.57 -8.70 -22.03
N GLU A 403 -9.68 -8.89 -22.74
CA GLU A 403 -10.00 -10.15 -23.44
C GLU A 403 -9.00 -10.44 -24.55
N GLU A 404 -8.65 -9.45 -25.35
CA GLU A 404 -7.67 -9.57 -26.43
C GLU A 404 -6.28 -9.97 -25.91
N ILE A 405 -5.80 -9.31 -24.86
CA ILE A 405 -4.42 -9.50 -24.36
C ILE A 405 -4.31 -10.69 -23.40
N LEU A 406 -5.23 -10.81 -22.43
CA LEU A 406 -5.17 -11.82 -21.38
C LEU A 406 -6.10 -13.02 -21.61
N GLY A 407 -6.99 -12.97 -22.61
CA GLY A 407 -7.97 -14.03 -22.85
C GLY A 407 -9.07 -14.09 -21.79
N THR A 408 -9.32 -12.99 -21.06
CA THR A 408 -10.36 -12.95 -20.02
C THR A 408 -11.18 -11.66 -20.03
N ARG A 409 -12.47 -11.82 -19.71
CA ARG A 409 -13.42 -10.73 -19.45
C ARG A 409 -13.81 -10.61 -17.98
N SER A 410 -13.45 -11.61 -17.15
CA SER A 410 -13.94 -11.73 -15.79
C SER A 410 -12.90 -11.24 -14.77
N LEU A 411 -13.37 -10.57 -13.72
CA LEU A 411 -12.52 -10.16 -12.60
C LEU A 411 -11.90 -11.35 -11.88
N ARG A 412 -12.65 -12.46 -11.78
CA ARG A 412 -12.16 -13.69 -11.14
C ARG A 412 -10.95 -14.25 -11.87
N ASP A 413 -11.01 -14.38 -13.18
CA ASP A 413 -9.91 -14.96 -13.96
C ASP A 413 -8.74 -13.97 -14.05
N PHE A 414 -9.00 -12.65 -14.13
CA PHE A 414 -7.95 -11.63 -14.05
C PHE A 414 -7.22 -11.67 -12.70
N ARG A 415 -7.97 -11.74 -11.60
CA ARG A 415 -7.42 -11.92 -10.24
C ARG A 415 -6.59 -13.20 -10.14
N ARG A 416 -7.09 -14.32 -10.66
CA ARG A 416 -6.35 -15.59 -10.68
C ARG A 416 -5.02 -15.44 -11.41
N SER A 417 -5.02 -14.81 -12.59
CA SER A 417 -3.79 -14.54 -13.35
C SER A 417 -2.80 -13.67 -12.56
N LEU A 418 -3.28 -12.60 -11.90
CA LEU A 418 -2.44 -11.76 -11.04
C LEU A 418 -1.77 -12.57 -9.92
N LEU A 419 -2.56 -13.41 -9.22
CA LEU A 419 -2.07 -14.22 -8.11
C LEU A 419 -1.15 -15.36 -8.57
N GLN A 420 -1.38 -15.92 -9.76
CA GLN A 420 -0.49 -16.90 -10.37
C GLN A 420 0.89 -16.28 -10.65
N LEU A 421 0.94 -15.08 -11.24
CA LEU A 421 2.19 -14.36 -11.44
C LEU A 421 2.86 -14.01 -10.11
N ALA A 422 2.10 -13.53 -9.12
CA ALA A 422 2.62 -13.21 -7.79
C ALA A 422 3.25 -14.42 -7.10
N ALA A 423 2.58 -15.57 -7.16
CA ALA A 423 3.11 -16.82 -6.62
C ALA A 423 4.42 -17.22 -7.33
N ALA A 424 4.50 -17.12 -8.66
CA ALA A 424 5.71 -17.45 -9.42
C ALA A 424 6.89 -16.54 -9.06
N VAL A 425 6.66 -15.23 -8.92
CA VAL A 425 7.69 -14.27 -8.48
C VAL A 425 8.14 -14.56 -7.04
N HIS A 426 7.23 -14.94 -6.14
CA HIS A 426 7.59 -15.32 -4.76
C HIS A 426 8.37 -16.62 -4.69
N VAL A 427 7.98 -17.66 -5.44
CA VAL A 427 8.75 -18.91 -5.54
C VAL A 427 10.18 -18.61 -5.97
N LEU A 428 10.36 -17.78 -7.01
CA LEU A 428 11.67 -17.35 -7.48
C LEU A 428 12.43 -16.55 -6.42
N HIS A 429 11.77 -15.62 -5.73
CA HIS A 429 12.39 -14.80 -4.69
C HIS A 429 12.99 -15.66 -3.57
N TYR A 430 12.25 -16.66 -3.09
CA TYR A 430 12.66 -17.51 -1.97
C TYR A 430 13.59 -18.66 -2.36
N THR A 431 13.60 -19.11 -3.62
CA THR A 431 14.51 -20.18 -4.07
C THR A 431 15.94 -19.73 -4.33
N GLN A 432 16.19 -18.42 -4.44
CA GLN A 432 17.49 -17.82 -4.77
C GLN A 432 18.14 -17.08 -3.58
N VAL A 433 17.77 -17.46 -2.35
CA VAL A 433 18.35 -16.94 -1.09
C VAL A 433 19.66 -17.64 -0.76
#